data_AF-A0AAD4MB93-F1
#
_entry.id   AF-A0AAD4MB93-F1
#
_cell.length_a   1.000
_cell.length_b   1.000
_cell.length_c   1.000
_cell.angle_alpha   90.00
_cell.angle_beta   90.00
_cell.angle_gamma   90.00
#
_symmetry.space_group_name_H-M   'P 1'
#
loop_
_entity.id
_entity.type
_entity.pdbx_description
1 polymer ?
#
loop_
_entity_poly.entity_id
_entity_poly.type
_entity_poly.pdbx_seq_one_letter_code
_entity_poly.pdbx_strand_id
1 'polypeptide(L)'
;MRQLISRLLRLRSRSIANANNNNIRPLRPPSKGAKSLRKQLPPSPVFSTRSRSILLDELNPITKPKAYRQHKTLPPQVRLPESQKTRTVSRDGTIEDDVRREMTAEEREWWANPYLRMLSTPLRKCAQSSRYLPSDFMVRLSVKRLLSPQTGAKRPMYTLVPDGVQHPKFKILDSRKGHYVVCRRAAMQEFDKRGAYRRLLPATIRLPSSLSDYIGHLLRLRVLQELELLIERLQARPQGAEEFPLLRRLTWKEFLAIRTGKPIEDQDAVAVLVVPPLNRDPATKERPVSNTSPLPEPSLKQSTTSKRHPLPPSTMCYALTPKDYEGLPDVLTPMKVPLYNSVSLFPSRGQRAALHERLCKLLMIERRARWRQYNPTSTSELGICRPITRCAASPAFLLRSGAETVLREDTVPIAIALWRLRMWEGDSWERGEGMWATIL
;
A
#
# COMPACT_ATOMS: atom_id res chain seq x y z
N MET A 1 18.82 -13.56 4.74
CA MET A 1 18.40 -12.86 3.49
C MET A 1 18.90 -13.49 2.18
N ARG A 2 20.17 -13.90 2.03
CA ARG A 2 20.73 -14.41 0.74
C ARG A 2 20.00 -15.61 0.10
N GLN A 3 19.41 -16.51 0.88
CA GLN A 3 18.72 -17.70 0.37
C GLN A 3 17.30 -17.44 -0.17
N LEU A 4 16.69 -16.31 0.17
CA LEU A 4 15.31 -15.98 -0.24
C LEU A 4 15.29 -15.45 -1.68
N ILE A 5 16.32 -14.70 -2.07
CA ILE A 5 16.52 -14.14 -3.41
C ILE A 5 16.79 -15.27 -4.43
N SER A 6 17.61 -16.26 -4.11
CA SER A 6 17.91 -17.39 -5.00
C SER A 6 16.70 -18.33 -5.20
N ARG A 7 15.83 -18.46 -4.19
CA ARG A 7 14.55 -19.20 -4.30
C ARG A 7 13.54 -18.47 -5.21
N LEU A 8 13.48 -17.14 -5.14
CA LEU A 8 12.65 -16.31 -6.02
C LEU A 8 13.10 -16.40 -7.48
N LEU A 9 14.42 -16.45 -7.74
CA LEU A 9 14.97 -16.64 -9.08
C LEU A 9 14.67 -18.03 -9.66
N ARG A 10 14.60 -19.10 -8.84
CA ARG A 10 14.20 -20.45 -9.32
C ARG A 10 12.70 -20.61 -9.59
N LEU A 11 11.84 -19.86 -8.90
CA LEU A 11 10.40 -19.85 -9.20
C LEU A 11 10.09 -19.14 -10.54
N ARG A 12 10.99 -18.23 -10.98
CA ARG A 12 10.92 -17.51 -12.25
C ARG A 12 11.00 -18.42 -13.47
N SER A 13 11.82 -19.48 -13.45
CA SER A 13 11.98 -20.39 -14.59
C SER A 13 10.82 -21.37 -14.77
N ARG A 14 10.20 -21.81 -13.66
CA ARG A 14 9.08 -22.77 -13.71
C ARG A 14 7.74 -22.15 -14.14
N SER A 15 7.54 -20.85 -13.92
CA SER A 15 6.30 -20.16 -14.31
C SER A 15 6.16 -19.94 -15.82
N ILE A 16 7.24 -20.08 -16.60
CA ILE A 16 7.24 -19.82 -18.04
C ILE A 16 6.57 -20.97 -18.82
N ALA A 17 6.48 -22.17 -18.25
CA ALA A 17 6.03 -23.37 -18.97
C ALA A 17 4.50 -23.60 -19.03
N ASN A 18 3.67 -22.92 -18.21
CA ASN A 18 2.27 -23.35 -17.97
C ASN A 18 1.17 -22.31 -18.28
N ALA A 19 1.35 -21.42 -19.26
CA ALA A 19 0.44 -20.27 -19.45
C ALA A 19 -0.75 -20.45 -20.43
N ASN A 20 -1.02 -21.64 -20.97
CA ASN A 20 -1.96 -21.82 -22.10
C ASN A 20 -3.26 -22.57 -21.78
N ASN A 21 -4.07 -22.16 -20.79
CA ASN A 21 -5.43 -22.72 -20.71
C ASN A 21 -6.48 -21.73 -20.17
N ASN A 22 -7.35 -21.26 -21.08
CA ASN A 22 -8.44 -20.33 -20.83
C ASN A 22 -9.79 -21.06 -20.94
N ASN A 23 -10.30 -21.62 -19.83
CA ASN A 23 -11.70 -22.05 -19.76
C ASN A 23 -12.47 -21.27 -18.68
N ILE A 24 -13.58 -20.69 -19.12
CA ILE A 24 -14.55 -19.93 -18.33
C ILE A 24 -15.23 -20.89 -17.34
N ARG A 25 -15.34 -20.49 -16.06
CA ARG A 25 -16.04 -21.27 -15.03
C ARG A 25 -17.24 -20.50 -14.47
N PRO A 26 -18.34 -21.19 -14.13
CA PRO A 26 -19.57 -20.62 -13.61
C PRO A 26 -19.43 -20.12 -12.17
N LEU A 27 -20.48 -19.40 -11.72
CA LEU A 27 -20.67 -18.86 -10.37
C LEU A 27 -20.32 -19.91 -9.30
N ARG A 28 -19.39 -19.56 -8.41
CA ARG A 28 -18.88 -20.50 -7.42
C ARG A 28 -19.92 -20.70 -6.32
N PRO A 29 -20.21 -21.95 -5.92
CA PRO A 29 -20.81 -22.21 -4.62
C PRO A 29 -19.95 -21.58 -3.51
N PRO A 30 -20.49 -21.34 -2.31
CA PRO A 30 -19.69 -20.87 -1.17
C PRO A 30 -18.44 -21.75 -1.09
N SER A 31 -17.27 -21.11 -1.17
CA SER A 31 -16.02 -21.87 -1.19
C SER A 31 -16.03 -22.71 0.08
N LYS A 32 -16.10 -24.05 -0.06
CA LYS A 32 -15.79 -24.97 1.03
C LYS A 32 -14.51 -24.41 1.64
N GLY A 33 -14.59 -23.96 2.90
CA GLY A 33 -13.50 -23.24 3.55
C GLY A 33 -12.21 -23.98 3.24
N ALA A 34 -11.17 -23.26 2.80
CA ALA A 34 -9.94 -23.88 2.35
C ALA A 34 -9.45 -24.80 3.47
N LYS A 35 -9.70 -26.11 3.33
CA LYS A 35 -9.25 -27.10 4.31
C LYS A 35 -7.76 -26.92 4.36
N SER A 36 -7.22 -26.64 5.55
CA SER A 36 -5.78 -26.67 5.65
C SER A 36 -5.31 -28.04 5.19
N LEU A 37 -4.32 -28.02 4.31
CA LEU A 37 -3.67 -29.22 3.82
C LEU A 37 -2.46 -29.57 4.68
N ARG A 38 -2.16 -28.79 5.74
CA ARG A 38 -1.03 -29.11 6.60
C ARG A 38 -1.34 -30.41 7.31
N LYS A 39 -0.50 -31.39 7.02
CA LYS A 39 -0.35 -32.60 7.81
C LYS A 39 0.97 -32.45 8.56
N GLN A 40 1.03 -32.91 9.80
CA GLN A 40 2.31 -33.05 10.47
C GLN A 40 3.23 -33.90 9.58
N LEU A 41 4.41 -33.37 9.27
CA LEU A 41 5.39 -34.13 8.52
C LEU A 41 5.88 -35.26 9.42
N PRO A 42 6.01 -36.49 8.90
CA PRO A 42 6.71 -37.53 9.63
C PRO A 42 8.10 -37.03 10.04
N PRO A 43 8.66 -37.52 11.17
CA PRO A 43 10.00 -37.15 11.58
C PRO A 43 11.00 -37.41 10.44
N SER A 44 12.01 -36.55 10.33
CA SER A 44 13.04 -36.73 9.30
C SER A 44 13.73 -38.08 9.51
N PRO A 45 13.91 -38.91 8.47
CA PRO A 45 14.54 -40.21 8.63
C PRO A 45 15.98 -40.02 9.12
N VAL A 46 16.31 -40.67 10.24
CA VAL A 46 17.66 -40.66 10.82
C VAL A 46 18.52 -41.66 10.06
N PHE A 47 19.51 -41.22 9.27
CA PHE A 47 20.30 -42.12 8.41
C PHE A 47 21.48 -42.81 9.11
N SER A 48 21.94 -42.29 10.26
CA SER A 48 23.21 -42.69 10.87
C SER A 48 23.17 -43.97 11.72
N THR A 49 22.01 -44.33 12.28
CA THR A 49 21.89 -45.39 13.30
C THR A 49 20.98 -46.54 12.88
N ARG A 50 20.87 -46.80 11.57
CA ARG A 50 19.90 -47.76 11.04
C ARG A 50 20.50 -49.14 10.88
N SER A 51 19.85 -50.14 11.49
CA SER A 51 20.16 -51.57 11.27
C SER A 51 19.53 -52.14 9.99
N ARG A 52 18.65 -51.40 9.31
CA ARG A 52 17.95 -51.84 8.09
C ARG A 52 17.76 -50.70 7.09
N SER A 53 17.54 -51.09 5.82
CA SER A 53 17.28 -50.16 4.72
C SER A 53 16.04 -49.29 4.95
N ILE A 54 16.12 -48.00 4.60
CA ILE A 54 14.99 -47.04 4.61
C ILE A 54 13.81 -47.50 3.74
N LEU A 55 14.07 -48.37 2.76
CA LEU A 55 13.03 -48.89 1.89
C LEU A 55 11.99 -49.74 2.62
N LEU A 56 12.40 -50.34 3.75
CA LEU A 56 11.57 -51.24 4.56
C LEU A 56 10.80 -50.50 5.66
N ASP A 57 10.96 -49.18 5.80
CA ASP A 57 10.20 -48.41 6.78
C ASP A 57 8.75 -48.18 6.31
N GLU A 58 7.79 -48.34 7.22
CA GLU A 58 6.37 -48.12 6.94
C GLU A 58 6.06 -46.69 6.46
N LEU A 59 6.82 -45.71 6.95
CA LEU A 59 6.74 -44.29 6.56
C LEU A 59 8.01 -43.88 5.80
N ASN A 60 8.28 -44.50 4.67
CA ASN A 60 9.43 -44.16 3.85
C ASN A 60 9.14 -42.96 2.90
N PRO A 61 10.02 -41.94 2.81
CA PRO A 61 9.85 -40.82 1.88
C PRO A 61 9.86 -41.21 0.40
N ILE A 62 10.45 -42.35 0.05
CA ILE A 62 10.51 -42.86 -1.33
C ILE A 62 9.19 -43.52 -1.73
N THR A 63 8.61 -44.38 -0.87
CA THR A 63 7.34 -45.06 -1.18
C THR A 63 6.12 -44.17 -0.92
N LYS A 64 6.20 -43.28 0.07
CA LYS A 64 5.12 -42.35 0.46
C LYS A 64 5.55 -40.88 0.34
N PRO A 65 5.97 -40.38 -0.84
CA PRO A 65 6.46 -39.01 -1.01
C PRO A 65 5.40 -37.95 -0.70
N LYS A 66 4.12 -38.30 -0.81
CA LYS A 66 3.00 -37.41 -0.46
C LYS A 66 2.93 -37.10 1.03
N ALA A 67 3.36 -38.02 1.91
CA ALA A 67 3.37 -37.81 3.36
C ALA A 67 4.47 -36.82 3.79
N TYR A 68 5.56 -36.72 3.02
CA TYR A 68 6.69 -35.82 3.28
C TYR A 68 6.62 -34.50 2.51
N ARG A 69 5.51 -34.23 1.81
CA ARG A 69 5.34 -32.98 1.06
C ARG A 69 5.16 -31.85 2.06
N GLN A 70 6.11 -30.91 2.12
CA GLN A 70 5.96 -29.70 2.91
C GLN A 70 4.71 -28.93 2.46
N HIS A 71 3.73 -28.86 3.35
CA HIS A 71 2.54 -28.04 3.18
C HIS A 71 2.82 -26.66 3.75
N LYS A 72 2.33 -25.62 3.06
CA LYS A 72 2.37 -24.26 3.61
C LYS A 72 1.38 -24.19 4.76
N THR A 73 1.82 -23.65 5.89
CA THR A 73 0.92 -23.29 6.98
C THR A 73 0.00 -22.16 6.53
N LEU A 74 -1.13 -22.00 7.20
CA LEU A 74 -1.92 -20.78 7.06
C LEU A 74 -1.02 -19.55 7.34
N PRO A 75 -1.20 -18.44 6.60
CA PRO A 75 -0.41 -17.24 6.82
C PRO A 75 -0.67 -16.71 8.24
N PRO A 76 0.36 -16.19 8.93
CA PRO A 76 0.17 -15.60 10.25
C PRO A 76 -0.75 -14.38 10.15
N GLN A 77 -1.46 -14.07 11.24
CA GLN A 77 -2.30 -12.88 11.34
C GLN A 77 -1.70 -11.90 12.34
N VAL A 78 -1.85 -10.60 12.06
CA VAL A 78 -1.40 -9.53 12.97
C VAL A 78 -1.99 -9.69 14.37
N ARG A 79 -3.29 -10.03 14.43
CA ARG A 79 -4.04 -10.30 15.66
C ARG A 79 -4.93 -11.51 15.43
N LEU A 80 -4.93 -12.45 16.37
CA LEU A 80 -5.90 -13.54 16.41
C LEU A 80 -7.06 -13.17 17.33
N PRO A 81 -8.32 -13.28 16.90
CA PRO A 81 -9.47 -13.19 17.81
C PRO A 81 -9.35 -14.22 18.94
N GLU A 82 -9.74 -13.87 20.15
CA GLU A 82 -9.70 -14.77 21.32
C GLU A 82 -10.44 -16.10 21.05
N SER A 83 -11.56 -16.03 20.33
CA SER A 83 -12.34 -17.20 19.91
C SER A 83 -11.59 -18.16 18.97
N GLN A 84 -10.54 -17.70 18.29
CA GLN A 84 -9.67 -18.54 17.47
C GLN A 84 -8.49 -19.09 18.27
N LYS A 85 -8.07 -18.41 19.35
CA LYS A 85 -7.03 -18.91 20.25
C LYS A 85 -7.48 -20.16 21.00
N THR A 86 -8.77 -20.25 21.34
CA THR A 86 -9.35 -21.37 22.10
C THR A 86 -9.82 -22.56 21.24
N ARG A 87 -10.03 -22.36 19.93
CA ARG A 87 -10.56 -23.38 19.00
C ARG A 87 -9.52 -24.38 18.48
N THR A 88 -8.54 -24.75 19.30
CA THR A 88 -7.54 -25.76 18.91
C THR A 88 -8.14 -27.17 18.88
N VAL A 89 -9.25 -27.39 19.58
CA VAL A 89 -9.97 -28.67 19.64
C VAL A 89 -11.28 -28.53 18.87
N SER A 90 -11.43 -29.29 17.78
CA SER A 90 -12.69 -29.40 17.03
C SER A 90 -13.79 -29.93 17.96
N ARG A 91 -15.07 -29.70 17.62
CA ARG A 91 -16.20 -30.30 18.35
C ARG A 91 -16.10 -31.83 18.45
N ASP A 92 -15.44 -32.45 17.48
CA ASP A 92 -15.21 -33.90 17.41
C ASP A 92 -13.99 -34.36 18.23
N GLY A 93 -13.38 -33.50 19.05
CA GLY A 93 -12.17 -33.80 19.82
C GLY A 93 -10.88 -33.84 19.00
N THR A 94 -10.96 -33.66 17.67
CA THR A 94 -9.80 -33.66 16.78
C THR A 94 -9.09 -32.31 16.81
N ILE A 95 -7.78 -32.32 17.07
CA ILE A 95 -6.94 -31.12 17.02
C ILE A 95 -6.86 -30.67 15.55
N GLU A 96 -7.30 -29.45 15.23
CA GLU A 96 -7.12 -28.93 13.86
C GLU A 96 -5.62 -28.76 13.58
N ASP A 97 -5.08 -29.50 12.61
CA ASP A 97 -3.64 -29.57 12.32
C ASP A 97 -2.99 -28.26 11.85
N ASP A 98 -3.76 -27.19 11.59
CA ASP A 98 -3.22 -25.92 11.08
C ASP A 98 -4.01 -24.70 11.54
N VAL A 99 -3.83 -24.34 12.81
CA VAL A 99 -4.35 -23.09 13.34
C VAL A 99 -3.51 -21.92 12.84
N ARG A 100 -4.17 -20.80 12.49
CA ARG A 100 -3.46 -19.55 12.17
C ARG A 100 -2.69 -19.11 13.39
N ARG A 101 -1.40 -18.84 13.23
CA ARG A 101 -0.58 -18.26 14.31
C ARG A 101 -0.63 -16.73 14.29
N GLU A 102 -0.36 -16.13 15.43
CA GLU A 102 -0.13 -14.70 15.54
C GLU A 102 1.25 -14.34 14.96
N MET A 103 1.37 -13.13 14.40
CA MET A 103 2.65 -12.62 13.92
C MET A 103 3.59 -12.35 15.09
N THR A 104 4.85 -12.73 14.94
CA THR A 104 5.93 -12.34 15.87
C THR A 104 6.20 -10.83 15.80
N ALA A 105 6.95 -10.27 16.75
CA ALA A 105 7.32 -8.85 16.73
C ALA A 105 8.05 -8.45 15.43
N GLU A 106 9.05 -9.24 15.02
CA GLU A 106 9.80 -9.02 13.77
C GLU A 106 8.90 -9.08 12.53
N GLU A 107 7.97 -10.04 12.48
CA GLU A 107 7.04 -10.13 11.36
C GLU A 107 6.07 -8.95 11.30
N ARG A 108 5.65 -8.43 12.46
CA ARG A 108 4.84 -7.20 12.53
C ARG A 108 5.63 -6.00 12.06
N GLU A 109 6.92 -5.92 12.36
CA GLU A 109 7.81 -4.87 11.87
C GLU A 109 7.98 -4.94 10.34
N TRP A 110 8.22 -6.13 9.80
CA TRP A 110 8.28 -6.33 8.33
C TRP A 110 6.93 -6.04 7.67
N TRP A 111 5.84 -6.40 8.34
CA TRP A 111 4.50 -6.07 7.91
C TRP A 111 4.26 -4.56 8.02
N ALA A 112 4.81 -3.83 8.99
CA ALA A 112 4.69 -2.37 9.09
C ALA A 112 5.46 -1.63 7.99
N ASN A 113 6.45 -2.26 7.36
CA ASN A 113 7.24 -1.63 6.32
C ASN A 113 6.49 -1.60 4.95
N PRO A 114 6.16 -0.42 4.41
CA PRO A 114 5.43 -0.32 3.14
C PRO A 114 6.22 -0.84 1.95
N TYR A 115 7.54 -0.68 1.93
CA TYR A 115 8.38 -1.13 0.83
C TYR A 115 8.41 -2.65 0.74
N LEU A 116 8.58 -3.33 1.89
CA LEU A 116 8.54 -4.79 1.95
C LEU A 116 7.18 -5.32 1.49
N ARG A 117 6.08 -4.68 1.89
CA ARG A 117 4.75 -5.05 1.42
C ARG A 117 4.60 -4.87 -0.08
N MET A 118 5.04 -3.75 -0.64
CA MET A 118 5.00 -3.53 -2.09
C MET A 118 5.83 -4.58 -2.85
N LEU A 119 7.02 -4.92 -2.35
CA LEU A 119 7.88 -5.97 -2.93
C LEU A 119 7.28 -7.37 -2.81
N SER A 120 6.50 -7.64 -1.75
CA SER A 120 5.83 -8.91 -1.53
C SER A 120 4.62 -9.14 -2.46
N THR A 121 4.17 -8.10 -3.16
CA THR A 121 3.02 -8.22 -4.07
C THR A 121 3.32 -9.12 -5.27
N PRO A 122 2.30 -9.77 -5.86
CA PRO A 122 2.52 -10.72 -6.94
C PRO A 122 3.24 -10.09 -8.13
N LEU A 123 4.27 -10.79 -8.62
CA LEU A 123 4.97 -10.37 -9.84
C LEU A 123 4.02 -10.48 -11.05
N ARG A 124 4.02 -9.45 -11.89
CA ARG A 124 3.30 -9.40 -13.17
C ARG A 124 4.24 -8.92 -14.26
N LYS A 125 3.99 -9.36 -15.49
CA LYS A 125 4.75 -8.92 -16.67
C LYS A 125 4.24 -7.55 -17.11
N CYS A 126 5.12 -6.57 -17.17
CA CYS A 126 4.82 -5.24 -17.68
C CYS A 126 4.61 -5.32 -19.21
N ALA A 127 3.52 -4.76 -19.70
CA ALA A 127 3.15 -4.74 -21.11
C ALA A 127 4.10 -3.88 -21.96
N GLN A 128 4.71 -2.84 -21.38
CA GLN A 128 5.64 -1.94 -22.08
C GLN A 128 7.05 -2.52 -22.15
N SER A 129 7.59 -2.98 -21.02
CA SER A 129 9.00 -3.41 -20.93
C SER A 129 9.21 -4.92 -21.00
N SER A 130 8.14 -5.72 -20.96
CA SER A 130 8.19 -7.18 -20.83
C SER A 130 8.93 -7.70 -19.58
N ARG A 131 9.29 -6.83 -18.64
CA ARG A 131 9.94 -7.20 -17.37
C ARG A 131 8.89 -7.60 -16.32
N TYR A 132 9.27 -8.48 -15.40
CA TYR A 132 8.43 -8.83 -14.26
C TYR A 132 8.68 -7.85 -13.11
N LEU A 133 7.61 -7.23 -12.60
CA LEU A 133 7.64 -6.30 -11.48
C LEU A 133 6.54 -6.64 -10.48
N PRO A 134 6.65 -6.28 -9.19
CA PRO A 134 5.55 -6.44 -8.24
C PRO A 134 4.37 -5.55 -8.63
N SER A 135 3.14 -6.01 -8.40
CA SER A 135 1.93 -5.36 -8.89
C SER A 135 1.74 -3.93 -8.38
N ASP A 136 2.20 -3.62 -7.17
CA ASP A 136 2.07 -2.26 -6.61
C ASP A 136 2.91 -1.21 -7.36
N PHE A 137 3.96 -1.63 -8.06
CA PHE A 137 4.75 -0.75 -8.92
C PHE A 137 4.15 -0.56 -10.32
N MET A 138 2.96 -1.09 -10.55
CA MET A 138 2.27 -1.04 -11.83
C MET A 138 0.85 -0.50 -11.69
N VAL A 139 0.34 0.00 -12.80
CA VAL A 139 -1.07 0.33 -13.00
C VAL A 139 -1.69 -0.72 -13.90
N ARG A 140 -2.81 -1.28 -13.46
CA ARG A 140 -3.55 -2.26 -14.22
C ARG A 140 -4.55 -1.55 -15.13
N LEU A 141 -4.54 -1.90 -16.41
CA LEU A 141 -5.44 -1.42 -17.44
C LEU A 141 -6.33 -2.59 -17.89
N SER A 142 -7.63 -2.38 -17.95
CA SER A 142 -8.58 -3.32 -18.52
C SER A 142 -9.22 -2.76 -19.79
N VAL A 143 -9.58 -3.65 -20.70
CA VAL A 143 -10.33 -3.27 -21.89
C VAL A 143 -11.81 -3.20 -21.53
N LYS A 144 -12.44 -2.06 -21.78
CA LYS A 144 -13.88 -1.88 -21.68
C LYS A 144 -14.49 -1.67 -23.06
N ARG A 145 -15.65 -2.29 -23.28
CA ARG A 145 -16.52 -2.01 -24.40
C ARG A 145 -17.34 -0.76 -24.06
N LEU A 146 -17.20 0.29 -24.86
CA LEU A 146 -18.05 1.47 -24.79
C LEU A 146 -19.18 1.32 -25.81
N LEU A 147 -20.38 1.74 -25.40
CA LEU A 147 -21.48 1.97 -26.34
C LEU A 147 -21.19 3.31 -27.01
N SER A 148 -21.06 3.32 -28.33
CA SER A 148 -20.88 4.56 -29.08
C SER A 148 -22.18 5.36 -29.01
N PRO A 149 -22.19 6.59 -28.47
CA PRO A 149 -23.39 7.40 -28.39
C PRO A 149 -23.82 7.98 -29.75
N GLN A 150 -22.93 7.94 -30.76
CA GLN A 150 -23.26 8.39 -32.11
C GLN A 150 -24.05 7.31 -32.87
N THR A 151 -25.34 7.61 -33.01
CA THR A 151 -26.40 7.03 -33.83
C THR A 151 -25.88 6.29 -35.08
N GLY A 152 -26.00 4.95 -35.08
CA GLY A 152 -25.90 4.12 -36.28
C GLY A 152 -24.67 3.21 -36.41
N ALA A 153 -23.58 3.46 -35.68
CA ALA A 153 -22.39 2.62 -35.78
C ALA A 153 -22.57 1.27 -35.02
N LYS A 154 -22.89 0.19 -35.74
CA LYS A 154 -23.03 -1.17 -35.19
C LYS A 154 -21.74 -1.76 -34.57
N ARG A 155 -20.59 -1.10 -34.73
CA ARG A 155 -19.29 -1.64 -34.29
C ARG A 155 -18.98 -1.24 -32.85
N PRO A 156 -18.73 -2.20 -31.94
CA PRO A 156 -18.34 -1.89 -30.58
C PRO A 156 -17.00 -1.17 -30.54
N MET A 157 -16.95 -0.04 -29.84
CA MET A 157 -15.69 0.65 -29.55
C MET A 157 -15.11 0.07 -28.26
N TYR A 158 -13.82 -0.23 -28.27
CA TYR A 158 -13.11 -0.69 -27.11
C TYR A 158 -12.12 0.38 -26.65
N THR A 159 -12.03 0.60 -25.35
CA THR A 159 -11.10 1.54 -24.75
C THR A 159 -10.35 0.87 -23.61
N LEU A 160 -9.11 1.30 -23.38
CA LEU A 160 -8.40 0.95 -22.17
C LEU A 160 -8.80 1.89 -21.02
N VAL A 161 -9.06 1.32 -19.85
CA VAL A 161 -9.48 2.02 -18.63
C VAL A 161 -8.63 1.53 -17.47
N PRO A 162 -8.25 2.40 -16.52
CA PRO A 162 -7.58 1.96 -15.31
C PRO A 162 -8.53 1.14 -14.45
N ASP A 163 -8.04 -0.02 -13.99
CA ASP A 163 -8.81 -0.99 -13.21
C ASP A 163 -8.03 -1.37 -11.96
N GLY A 164 -8.72 -1.53 -10.83
CA GLY A 164 -8.08 -1.85 -9.54
C GLY A 164 -7.14 -0.78 -8.97
N VAL A 165 -7.21 0.48 -9.44
CA VAL A 165 -6.49 1.61 -8.82
C VAL A 165 -7.16 2.01 -7.51
N GLN A 166 -8.49 2.14 -7.52
CA GLN A 166 -9.31 2.44 -6.34
C GLN A 166 -9.39 1.24 -5.38
N HIS A 167 -9.77 1.52 -4.13
CA HIS A 167 -9.90 0.48 -3.11
C HIS A 167 -11.06 -0.47 -3.42
N PRO A 168 -10.92 -1.81 -3.26
CA PRO A 168 -11.94 -2.78 -3.62
C PRO A 168 -13.32 -2.57 -2.98
N LYS A 169 -13.38 -1.97 -1.78
CA LYS A 169 -14.63 -1.56 -1.11
C LYS A 169 -15.42 -0.52 -1.92
N PHE A 170 -14.73 0.37 -2.65
CA PHE A 170 -15.36 1.46 -3.40
C PHE A 170 -15.56 1.10 -4.87
N LYS A 171 -14.64 0.31 -5.46
CA LYS A 171 -14.75 -0.13 -6.85
C LYS A 171 -14.24 -1.56 -7.01
N ILE A 172 -15.13 -2.44 -7.46
CA ILE A 172 -14.79 -3.82 -7.84
C ILE A 172 -14.07 -3.79 -9.20
N LEU A 173 -13.21 -4.79 -9.42
CA LEU A 173 -12.53 -4.96 -10.70
C LEU A 173 -13.52 -5.16 -11.84
N ASP A 174 -13.37 -4.36 -12.89
CA ASP A 174 -14.26 -4.39 -14.05
C ASP A 174 -14.07 -5.66 -14.90
N SER A 175 -12.83 -6.17 -14.96
CA SER A 175 -12.50 -7.38 -15.69
C SER A 175 -11.50 -8.22 -14.91
N ARG A 176 -11.45 -9.53 -15.17
CA ARG A 176 -10.37 -10.40 -14.68
C ARG A 176 -9.12 -10.30 -15.54
N LYS A 177 -9.27 -10.01 -16.84
CA LYS A 177 -8.17 -9.81 -17.78
C LYS A 177 -7.72 -8.36 -17.71
N GLY A 178 -6.44 -8.13 -17.49
CA GLY A 178 -5.86 -6.79 -17.47
C GLY A 178 -4.37 -6.83 -17.79
N HIS A 179 -3.90 -5.73 -18.37
CA HIS A 179 -2.50 -5.50 -18.70
C HIS A 179 -1.89 -4.58 -17.64
N TYR A 180 -0.59 -4.76 -17.37
CA TYR A 180 0.10 -3.98 -16.36
C TYR A 180 1.10 -3.06 -17.03
N VAL A 181 1.07 -1.77 -16.71
CA VAL A 181 2.05 -0.77 -17.16
C VAL A 181 2.78 -0.25 -15.93
N VAL A 182 4.04 0.14 -16.06
CA VAL A 182 4.79 0.72 -14.93
C VAL A 182 4.02 1.93 -14.37
N CYS A 183 3.96 2.07 -13.04
CA CYS A 183 3.26 3.16 -12.36
C CYS A 183 4.04 4.48 -12.50
N ARG A 184 4.13 5.00 -13.73
CA ARG A 184 4.79 6.26 -14.09
C ARG A 184 4.02 6.96 -15.20
N ARG A 185 3.90 8.27 -15.10
CA ARG A 185 3.25 9.10 -16.12
C ARG A 185 3.96 9.02 -17.47
N ALA A 186 5.29 9.21 -17.48
CA ALA A 186 6.11 9.14 -18.70
C ALA A 186 6.02 7.75 -19.38
N ALA A 187 6.04 6.69 -18.59
CA ALA A 187 5.89 5.31 -19.09
C ALA A 187 4.55 5.11 -19.81
N MET A 188 3.47 5.71 -19.30
CA MET A 188 2.16 5.67 -19.96
C MET A 188 2.13 6.46 -21.27
N GLN A 189 2.79 7.62 -21.31
CA GLN A 189 2.91 8.42 -22.54
C GLN A 189 3.73 7.68 -23.61
N GLU A 190 4.83 7.03 -23.23
CA GLU A 190 5.60 6.17 -24.13
C GLU A 190 4.80 4.96 -24.60
N PHE A 191 4.00 4.36 -23.71
CA PHE A 191 3.13 3.24 -24.03
C PHE A 191 2.09 3.61 -25.10
N ASP A 192 1.58 4.84 -25.06
CA ASP A 192 0.72 5.43 -26.10
C ASP A 192 1.49 5.65 -27.41
N LYS A 193 2.59 6.40 -27.35
CA LYS A 193 3.43 6.76 -28.51
C LYS A 193 3.92 5.53 -29.29
N ARG A 194 4.35 4.46 -28.58
CA ARG A 194 4.84 3.23 -29.21
C ARG A 194 3.72 2.33 -29.74
N GLY A 195 2.46 2.57 -29.36
CA GLY A 195 1.34 1.71 -29.72
C GLY A 195 1.49 0.27 -29.23
N ALA A 196 2.25 0.02 -28.16
CA ALA A 196 2.55 -1.34 -27.68
C ALA A 196 1.27 -2.12 -27.31
N TYR A 197 0.21 -1.42 -26.92
CA TYR A 197 -1.10 -1.99 -26.64
C TYR A 197 -1.75 -2.63 -27.88
N ARG A 198 -1.47 -2.16 -29.09
CA ARG A 198 -2.08 -2.66 -30.34
C ARG A 198 -1.68 -4.11 -30.65
N ARG A 199 -0.52 -4.57 -30.16
CA ARG A 199 -0.07 -5.96 -30.33
C ARG A 199 -0.76 -6.93 -29.37
N LEU A 200 -1.21 -6.42 -28.23
CA LEU A 200 -1.77 -7.23 -27.15
C LEU A 200 -3.29 -7.37 -27.22
N LEU A 201 -3.92 -6.54 -28.05
CA LEU A 201 -5.34 -6.25 -27.98
C LEU A 201 -5.95 -6.11 -29.38
N PRO A 202 -7.27 -6.30 -29.54
CA PRO A 202 -7.95 -6.10 -30.83
C PRO A 202 -7.63 -4.74 -31.48
N ALA A 203 -7.56 -4.70 -32.81
CA ALA A 203 -7.16 -3.54 -33.60
C ALA A 203 -8.01 -2.27 -33.40
N THR A 204 -9.20 -2.38 -32.81
CA THR A 204 -10.16 -1.28 -32.63
C THR A 204 -10.04 -0.53 -31.30
N ILE A 205 -8.98 -0.76 -30.52
CA ILE A 205 -8.82 -0.14 -29.21
C ILE A 205 -8.24 1.26 -29.29
N ARG A 206 -8.93 2.21 -28.66
CA ARG A 206 -8.44 3.58 -28.48
C ARG A 206 -7.90 3.79 -27.07
N LEU A 207 -6.83 4.58 -26.98
CA LEU A 207 -6.30 5.09 -25.73
C LEU A 207 -6.74 6.55 -25.58
N PRO A 208 -7.54 6.91 -24.57
CA PRO A 208 -7.89 8.31 -24.35
C PRO A 208 -6.65 9.12 -23.99
N SER A 209 -6.47 10.31 -24.59
CA SER A 209 -5.35 11.22 -24.26
C SER A 209 -5.36 11.64 -22.78
N SER A 210 -6.55 11.75 -22.18
CA SER A 210 -6.76 12.05 -20.76
C SER A 210 -6.52 10.88 -19.81
N LEU A 211 -6.19 9.68 -20.32
CA LEU A 211 -6.02 8.49 -19.51
C LEU A 211 -4.94 8.66 -18.44
N SER A 212 -3.83 9.32 -18.80
CA SER A 212 -2.73 9.58 -17.88
C SER A 212 -3.19 10.44 -16.69
N ASP A 213 -3.93 11.51 -16.96
CA ASP A 213 -4.43 12.42 -15.93
C ASP A 213 -5.50 11.73 -15.08
N TYR A 214 -6.32 10.89 -15.72
CA TYR A 214 -7.31 10.08 -15.05
C TYR A 214 -6.68 9.07 -14.08
N ILE A 215 -5.58 8.41 -14.45
CA ILE A 215 -4.83 7.52 -13.54
C ILE A 215 -4.30 8.31 -12.34
N GLY A 216 -3.69 9.47 -12.57
CA GLY A 216 -3.21 10.34 -11.48
C GLY A 216 -4.33 10.75 -10.54
N HIS A 217 -5.50 11.15 -11.08
CA HIS A 217 -6.70 11.43 -10.29
C HIS A 217 -7.15 10.25 -9.43
N LEU A 218 -7.20 9.04 -10.01
CA LEU A 218 -7.59 7.84 -9.28
C LEU A 218 -6.58 7.44 -8.19
N LEU A 219 -5.28 7.67 -8.39
CA LEU A 219 -4.26 7.44 -7.37
C LEU A 219 -4.42 8.39 -6.18
N ARG A 220 -4.74 9.68 -6.43
CA ARG A 220 -5.10 10.64 -5.37
C ARG A 220 -6.34 10.20 -4.61
N LEU A 221 -7.37 9.76 -5.35
CA LEU A 221 -8.59 9.24 -4.76
C LEU A 221 -8.31 7.99 -3.91
N ARG A 222 -7.36 7.13 -4.31
CA ARG A 222 -6.96 5.97 -3.52
C ARG A 222 -6.38 6.39 -2.16
N VAL A 223 -5.54 7.42 -2.10
CA VAL A 223 -5.03 7.95 -0.82
C VAL A 223 -6.19 8.41 0.08
N LEU A 224 -7.14 9.14 -0.49
CA LEU A 224 -8.33 9.59 0.22
C LEU A 224 -9.14 8.39 0.75
N GLN A 225 -9.41 7.39 -0.09
CA GLN A 225 -10.14 6.17 0.29
C GLN A 225 -9.46 5.42 1.43
N GLU A 226 -8.14 5.24 1.41
CA GLU A 226 -7.43 4.56 2.49
C GLU A 226 -7.50 5.32 3.83
N LEU A 227 -7.45 6.65 3.79
CA LEU A 227 -7.67 7.48 4.98
C LEU A 227 -9.08 7.30 5.56
N GLU A 228 -10.09 7.20 4.70
CA GLU A 228 -11.48 6.99 5.10
C GLU A 228 -11.66 5.63 5.78
N LEU A 229 -11.07 4.56 5.23
CA LEU A 229 -11.10 3.24 5.86
C LEU A 229 -10.35 3.19 7.19
N LEU A 230 -9.23 3.90 7.30
CA LEU A 230 -8.52 4.01 8.56
C LEU A 230 -9.34 4.75 9.62
N ILE A 231 -10.02 5.84 9.23
CA ILE A 231 -10.95 6.58 10.09
C ILE A 231 -12.07 5.67 10.59
N GLU A 232 -12.73 4.92 9.71
CA GLU A 232 -13.80 3.98 10.09
C GLU A 232 -13.30 2.92 11.09
N ARG A 233 -12.12 2.32 10.82
CA ARG A 233 -11.53 1.30 11.70
C ARG A 233 -11.17 1.86 13.08
N LEU A 234 -10.57 3.05 13.13
CA LEU A 234 -10.25 3.70 14.41
C LEU A 234 -11.47 4.15 15.21
N GLN A 235 -12.56 4.52 14.52
CA GLN A 235 -13.83 4.81 15.19
C GLN A 235 -14.42 3.56 15.84
N ALA A 236 -14.32 2.41 15.17
CA ALA A 236 -14.75 1.13 15.72
C ALA A 236 -13.85 0.65 16.87
N ARG A 237 -12.55 0.97 16.83
CA ARG A 237 -11.57 0.56 17.85
C ARG A 237 -10.64 1.71 18.28
N PRO A 238 -11.07 2.59 19.20
CA PRO A 238 -10.28 3.75 19.61
C PRO A 238 -9.15 3.45 20.61
N GLN A 239 -8.90 2.20 21.00
CA GLN A 239 -7.92 1.86 22.04
C GLN A 239 -6.46 2.06 21.57
N GLY A 240 -5.53 2.26 22.53
CA GLY A 240 -4.08 2.31 22.29
C GLY A 240 -3.56 3.62 21.67
N ALA A 241 -4.33 4.70 21.75
CA ALA A 241 -3.99 5.98 21.10
C ALA A 241 -2.88 6.76 21.78
N GLU A 242 -2.71 6.55 23.09
CA GLU A 242 -1.71 7.22 23.88
C GLU A 242 -0.30 6.71 23.59
N GLU A 243 -0.11 5.41 23.67
CA GLU A 243 1.19 4.76 23.49
C GLU A 243 1.62 4.78 22.01
N PHE A 244 0.70 4.52 21.09
CA PHE A 244 1.00 4.30 19.67
C PHE A 244 0.09 5.15 18.77
N PRO A 245 0.28 6.48 18.72
CA PRO A 245 -0.47 7.34 17.81
C PRO A 245 -0.10 7.03 16.36
N LEU A 246 -1.11 6.83 15.50
CA LEU A 246 -0.89 6.48 14.08
C LEU A 246 -0.60 7.72 13.23
N LEU A 247 -1.18 8.85 13.64
CA LEU A 247 -0.97 10.15 13.03
C LEU A 247 -0.76 11.18 14.14
N ARG A 248 0.33 11.96 14.03
CA ARG A 248 0.53 13.14 14.86
C ARG A 248 0.74 14.37 14.01
N ARG A 249 0.39 15.52 14.57
CA ARG A 249 0.72 16.82 13.98
C ARG A 249 2.10 17.21 14.47
N LEU A 250 3.01 17.57 13.56
CA LEU A 250 4.34 18.03 13.94
C LEU A 250 4.24 19.40 14.62
N THR A 251 5.15 19.67 15.54
CA THR A 251 5.38 21.02 16.05
C THR A 251 6.05 21.89 14.96
N TRP A 252 5.98 23.20 15.11
CA TRP A 252 6.66 24.10 14.17
C TRP A 252 8.19 23.91 14.19
N LYS A 253 8.76 23.63 15.37
CA LYS A 253 10.20 23.36 15.55
C LYS A 253 10.63 22.09 14.81
N GLU A 254 9.89 20.99 14.98
CA GLU A 254 10.16 19.74 14.25
C GLU A 254 10.02 19.92 12.74
N PHE A 255 8.96 20.61 12.29
CA PHE A 255 8.77 20.86 10.86
C PHE A 255 9.90 21.70 10.26
N LEU A 256 10.36 22.73 10.97
CA LEU A 256 11.49 23.55 10.52
C LEU A 256 12.79 22.73 10.52
N ALA A 257 13.02 21.90 11.53
CA ALA A 257 14.17 20.99 11.60
C ALA A 257 14.23 20.06 10.38
N ILE A 258 13.12 19.41 10.03
CA ILE A 258 13.01 18.54 8.84
C ILE A 258 13.30 19.32 7.57
N ARG A 259 12.77 20.55 7.45
CA ARG A 259 13.01 21.42 6.29
C ARG A 259 14.48 21.84 6.17
N THR A 260 15.19 21.99 7.29
CA THR A 260 16.64 22.25 7.31
C THR A 260 17.50 20.99 7.09
N GLY A 261 16.89 19.82 6.86
CA GLY A 261 17.60 18.58 6.61
C GLY A 261 18.00 17.81 7.86
N LYS A 262 17.50 18.18 9.05
CA LYS A 262 17.69 17.37 10.26
C LYS A 262 16.91 16.05 10.15
N PRO A 263 17.46 14.94 10.66
CA PRO A 263 16.78 13.65 10.62
C PRO A 263 15.51 13.65 11.47
N ILE A 264 14.58 12.77 11.13
CA ILE A 264 13.32 12.61 11.87
C ILE A 264 13.56 11.65 13.04
N GLU A 265 13.52 12.15 14.28
CA GLU A 265 13.78 11.36 15.51
C GLU A 265 12.74 10.26 15.82
N ASP A 266 11.75 10.03 14.95
CA ASP A 266 10.66 9.06 15.16
C ASP A 266 10.94 7.79 14.34
N GLN A 267 11.30 6.71 15.02
CA GLN A 267 11.71 5.44 14.40
C GLN A 267 10.62 4.81 13.51
N ASP A 268 9.34 5.04 13.86
CA ASP A 268 8.21 4.51 13.11
C ASP A 268 7.74 5.46 12.00
N ALA A 269 8.47 6.54 11.71
CA ALA A 269 8.10 7.51 10.69
C ALA A 269 8.09 6.88 9.29
N VAL A 270 6.92 6.85 8.66
CA VAL A 270 6.77 6.30 7.31
C VAL A 270 6.49 7.37 6.26
N ALA A 271 5.82 8.46 6.62
CA ALA A 271 5.57 9.56 5.72
C ALA A 271 5.30 10.86 6.47
N VAL A 272 5.76 11.98 5.91
CA VAL A 272 5.38 13.32 6.37
C VAL A 272 4.52 13.99 5.28
N LEU A 273 3.34 14.45 5.62
CA LEU A 273 2.44 15.16 4.71
C LEU A 273 2.36 16.64 5.10
N VAL A 274 2.78 17.53 4.21
CA VAL A 274 2.61 18.97 4.36
C VAL A 274 1.29 19.36 3.71
N VAL A 275 0.27 19.60 4.54
CA VAL A 275 -1.09 19.94 4.10
C VAL A 275 -1.50 21.28 4.72
N PRO A 276 -1.18 22.41 4.06
CA PRO A 276 -1.59 23.71 4.57
C PRO A 276 -3.12 23.82 4.56
N PRO A 277 -3.72 24.53 5.54
CA PRO A 277 -5.14 24.81 5.51
C PRO A 277 -5.48 25.62 4.26
N LEU A 278 -6.63 25.32 3.65
CA LEU A 278 -7.05 26.02 2.45
C LEU A 278 -7.64 27.38 2.79
N ASN A 279 -7.10 28.41 2.14
CA ASN A 279 -7.64 29.76 2.20
C ASN A 279 -9.03 29.80 1.56
N ARG A 280 -9.88 30.69 2.08
CA ARG A 280 -11.15 31.07 1.45
C ARG A 280 -10.86 31.59 0.05
N ASP A 281 -11.74 31.27 -0.89
CA ASP A 281 -11.65 31.84 -2.23
C ASP A 281 -11.76 33.38 -2.14
N PRO A 282 -10.88 34.16 -2.78
CA PRO A 282 -10.99 35.61 -2.75
C PRO A 282 -12.31 36.11 -3.37
N ALA A 283 -12.86 35.39 -4.36
CA ALA A 283 -14.09 35.79 -5.04
C ALA A 283 -15.34 35.38 -4.25
N THR A 284 -15.45 34.10 -3.87
CA THR A 284 -16.65 33.59 -3.19
C THR A 284 -16.61 33.77 -1.68
N LYS A 285 -15.44 34.06 -1.09
CA LYS A 285 -15.18 34.08 0.37
C LYS A 285 -15.48 32.75 1.08
N GLU A 286 -15.81 31.70 0.35
CA GLU A 286 -16.09 30.37 0.88
C GLU A 286 -14.85 29.50 0.91
N ARG A 287 -14.82 28.53 1.83
CA ARG A 287 -13.78 27.49 1.81
C ARG A 287 -14.14 26.47 0.74
N PRO A 288 -13.15 25.95 0.00
CA PRO A 288 -13.41 24.92 -1.01
C PRO A 288 -14.05 23.69 -0.36
N VAL A 289 -15.12 23.19 -0.99
CA VAL A 289 -15.83 22.00 -0.53
C VAL A 289 -14.99 20.75 -0.84
N SER A 290 -15.00 19.79 0.08
CA SER A 290 -14.37 18.49 -0.11
C SER A 290 -14.94 17.78 -1.34
N ASN A 291 -14.09 17.38 -2.28
CA ASN A 291 -14.51 16.61 -3.47
C ASN A 291 -13.82 15.24 -3.49
N THR A 292 -14.63 14.18 -3.57
CA THR A 292 -14.22 12.77 -3.63
C THR A 292 -14.74 12.08 -4.89
N SER A 293 -15.18 12.85 -5.89
CA SER A 293 -15.70 12.31 -7.14
C SER A 293 -14.68 11.43 -7.87
N PRO A 294 -15.09 10.27 -8.40
CA PRO A 294 -14.23 9.42 -9.21
C PRO A 294 -13.90 10.02 -10.57
N LEU A 295 -14.65 11.03 -11.01
CA LEU A 295 -14.39 11.75 -12.25
C LEU A 295 -13.46 12.93 -11.99
N PRO A 296 -12.46 13.17 -12.86
CA PRO A 296 -11.64 14.36 -12.75
C PRO A 296 -12.54 15.59 -12.94
N GLU A 297 -12.29 16.65 -12.15
CA GLU A 297 -12.97 17.93 -12.36
C GLU A 297 -12.68 18.39 -13.79
N PRO A 298 -13.70 18.73 -14.60
CA PRO A 298 -13.49 19.19 -15.96
C PRO A 298 -12.56 20.38 -15.88
N SER A 299 -11.37 20.23 -16.49
CA SER A 299 -10.20 21.08 -16.32
C SER A 299 -10.58 22.50 -15.92
N LEU A 300 -10.60 22.78 -14.61
CA LEU A 300 -10.34 24.12 -14.13
C LEU A 300 -8.97 24.40 -14.72
N LYS A 301 -8.95 25.12 -15.86
CA LYS A 301 -7.74 25.55 -16.56
C LYS A 301 -6.90 26.13 -15.44
N GLN A 302 -5.96 25.33 -14.93
CA GLN A 302 -5.23 25.65 -13.71
C GLN A 302 -4.68 27.02 -14.02
N SER A 303 -5.06 28.02 -13.24
CA SER A 303 -4.69 29.40 -13.52
C SER A 303 -3.17 29.40 -13.58
N THR A 304 -2.63 29.38 -14.79
CA THR A 304 -1.20 29.27 -15.10
C THR A 304 -0.46 30.56 -14.73
N THR A 305 -1.12 31.45 -13.99
CA THR A 305 -0.71 32.81 -13.70
C THR A 305 0.32 32.88 -12.58
N SER A 306 0.55 31.81 -11.83
CA SER A 306 1.63 31.77 -10.85
C SER A 306 2.94 31.33 -11.51
N LYS A 307 3.79 32.30 -11.88
CA LYS A 307 5.20 32.09 -12.33
C LYS A 307 6.10 31.37 -11.31
N ARG A 308 5.57 30.91 -10.17
CA ARG A 308 6.36 30.21 -9.15
C ARG A 308 6.75 28.83 -9.66
N HIS A 309 8.03 28.49 -9.49
CA HIS A 309 8.52 27.14 -9.78
C HIS A 309 7.65 26.10 -9.08
N PRO A 310 7.22 25.04 -9.79
CA PRO A 310 6.43 23.98 -9.18
C PRO A 310 7.26 23.34 -8.08
N LEU A 311 6.69 23.29 -6.86
CA LEU A 311 7.34 22.59 -5.76
C LEU A 311 7.39 21.10 -6.10
N PRO A 312 8.47 20.38 -5.75
CA PRO A 312 8.55 18.95 -6.00
C PRO A 312 7.39 18.22 -5.29
N PRO A 313 6.80 17.18 -5.90
CA PRO A 313 5.71 16.42 -5.29
C PRO A 313 6.13 15.78 -3.97
N SER A 314 7.41 15.40 -3.86
CA SER A 314 7.97 14.83 -2.65
C SER A 314 9.47 15.09 -2.55
N THR A 315 9.97 15.34 -1.35
CA THR A 315 11.40 15.34 -1.02
C THR A 315 11.72 14.15 -0.12
N MET A 316 12.92 13.57 -0.17
CA MET A 316 13.33 12.52 0.77
C MET A 316 14.05 13.14 1.96
N CYS A 317 13.63 12.78 3.18
CA CYS A 317 14.28 13.17 4.42
C CYS A 317 14.96 11.94 5.04
N TYR A 318 16.09 12.12 5.72
CA TYR A 318 16.75 11.02 6.43
C TYR A 318 16.01 10.70 7.73
N ALA A 319 15.81 9.42 8.04
CA ALA A 319 15.23 8.99 9.32
C ALA A 319 16.29 9.00 10.42
N LEU A 320 17.48 8.47 10.13
CA LEU A 320 18.55 8.28 11.09
C LEU A 320 19.74 9.19 10.80
N THR A 321 20.56 9.41 11.82
CA THR A 321 21.80 10.16 11.65
C THR A 321 22.80 9.32 10.85
N PRO A 322 23.64 9.91 9.98
CA PRO A 322 24.63 9.17 9.22
C PRO A 322 25.55 8.29 10.09
N LYS A 323 25.77 8.68 11.35
CA LYS A 323 26.57 7.94 12.33
C LYS A 323 26.03 6.55 12.63
N ASP A 324 24.71 6.37 12.57
CA ASP A 324 24.07 5.07 12.82
C ASP A 324 24.40 4.03 11.73
N TYR A 325 24.97 4.47 10.60
CA TYR A 325 25.38 3.63 9.48
C TYR A 325 26.90 3.45 9.37
N GLU A 326 27.69 4.02 10.27
CA GLU A 326 29.15 3.83 10.29
C GLU A 326 29.46 2.35 10.56
N GLY A 327 29.96 1.63 9.54
CA GLY A 327 30.32 0.21 9.61
C GLY A 327 29.35 -0.76 8.94
N LEU A 328 28.20 -0.28 8.44
CA LEU A 328 27.35 -1.10 7.56
C LEU A 328 27.90 -1.09 6.12
N PRO A 329 27.74 -2.18 5.34
CA PRO A 329 28.17 -2.20 3.95
C PRO A 329 27.47 -1.09 3.15
N ASP A 330 28.20 -0.41 2.26
CA ASP A 330 27.72 0.64 1.32
C ASP A 330 26.49 0.24 0.47
N VAL A 331 26.10 -1.02 0.53
CA VAL A 331 24.93 -1.58 -0.16
C VAL A 331 23.60 -1.19 0.52
N LEU A 332 23.62 -0.81 1.81
CA LEU A 332 22.39 -0.45 2.52
C LEU A 332 22.14 1.05 2.42
N THR A 333 21.23 1.45 1.54
CA THR A 333 20.75 2.84 1.48
C THR A 333 20.13 3.21 2.83
N PRO A 334 20.47 4.38 3.39
CA PRO A 334 19.86 4.83 4.64
C PRO A 334 18.35 4.98 4.46
N MET A 335 17.59 4.63 5.49
CA MET A 335 16.13 4.71 5.46
C MET A 335 15.71 6.17 5.31
N LYS A 336 14.98 6.43 4.22
CA LYS A 336 14.49 7.76 3.87
C LYS A 336 12.97 7.83 4.03
N VAL A 337 12.52 8.87 4.71
CA VAL A 337 11.10 9.18 4.90
C VAL A 337 10.67 10.21 3.86
N PRO A 338 9.65 9.94 3.04
CA PRO A 338 9.15 10.88 2.06
C PRO A 338 8.38 12.04 2.73
N LEU A 339 8.80 13.27 2.42
CA LEU A 339 8.09 14.52 2.71
C LEU A 339 7.22 14.90 1.51
N TYR A 340 5.92 14.68 1.63
CA TYR A 340 4.91 14.91 0.60
C TYR A 340 4.35 16.32 0.66
N ASN A 341 4.37 17.03 -0.47
CA ASN A 341 3.76 18.34 -0.60
C ASN A 341 2.35 18.22 -1.20
N SER A 342 1.31 18.50 -0.40
CA SER A 342 -0.06 18.34 -0.86
C SER A 342 -0.45 19.28 -2.00
N VAL A 343 0.19 20.44 -2.12
CA VAL A 343 -0.10 21.42 -3.18
C VAL A 343 0.25 20.85 -4.55
N SER A 344 1.41 20.18 -4.64
CA SER A 344 1.87 19.54 -5.87
C SER A 344 1.20 18.19 -6.09
N LEU A 345 1.04 17.39 -5.02
CA LEU A 345 0.44 16.05 -5.12
C LEU A 345 -1.07 16.08 -5.40
N PHE A 346 -1.79 17.10 -4.93
CA PHE A 346 -3.24 17.24 -5.10
C PHE A 346 -3.54 18.61 -5.74
N PRO A 347 -3.46 18.72 -7.07
CA PRO A 347 -3.68 20.01 -7.74
C PRO A 347 -5.10 20.56 -7.52
N SER A 348 -6.11 19.69 -7.53
CA SER A 348 -7.50 20.07 -7.24
C SER A 348 -7.65 20.60 -5.81
N ARG A 349 -8.25 21.78 -5.67
CA ARG A 349 -8.55 22.38 -4.36
C ARG A 349 -9.54 21.53 -3.57
N GLY A 350 -10.54 20.93 -4.23
CA GLY A 350 -11.53 20.07 -3.58
C GLY A 350 -10.91 18.79 -3.01
N GLN A 351 -9.97 18.18 -3.72
CA GLN A 351 -9.24 17.01 -3.19
C GLN A 351 -8.30 17.38 -2.03
N ARG A 352 -7.65 18.55 -2.08
CA ARG A 352 -6.87 19.05 -0.93
C ARG A 352 -7.74 19.32 0.28
N ALA A 353 -8.95 19.83 0.08
CA ALA A 353 -9.90 20.07 1.16
C ALA A 353 -10.27 18.75 1.82
N ALA A 354 -10.62 17.74 1.01
CA ALA A 354 -10.93 16.39 1.46
C ALA A 354 -9.73 15.74 2.20
N LEU A 355 -8.50 15.92 1.71
CA LEU A 355 -7.30 15.39 2.36
C LEU A 355 -7.10 16.03 3.74
N HIS A 356 -7.09 17.36 3.80
CA HIS A 356 -6.92 18.11 5.06
C HIS A 356 -8.01 17.77 6.07
N GLU A 357 -9.27 17.74 5.63
CA GLU A 357 -10.41 17.37 6.46
C GLU A 357 -10.26 15.97 7.06
N ARG A 358 -9.91 14.97 6.25
CA ARG A 358 -9.72 13.58 6.71
C ARG A 358 -8.56 13.45 7.71
N LEU A 359 -7.44 14.12 7.46
CA LEU A 359 -6.32 14.16 8.42
C LEU A 359 -6.72 14.83 9.73
N CYS A 360 -7.44 15.94 9.69
CA CYS A 360 -7.97 16.59 10.89
C CYS A 360 -8.97 15.70 11.63
N LYS A 361 -9.88 15.02 10.92
CA LYS A 361 -10.84 14.07 11.49
C LYS A 361 -10.12 12.92 12.19
N LEU A 362 -9.08 12.37 11.58
CA LEU A 362 -8.26 11.32 12.18
C LEU A 362 -7.54 11.82 13.44
N LEU A 363 -6.94 13.02 13.42
CA LEU A 363 -6.35 13.63 14.62
C LEU A 363 -7.38 13.86 15.74
N MET A 364 -8.61 14.21 15.40
CA MET A 364 -9.68 14.37 16.39
C MET A 364 -10.07 13.04 17.02
N ILE A 365 -10.12 11.96 16.23
CA ILE A 365 -10.34 10.60 16.75
C ILE A 365 -9.20 10.18 17.68
N GLU A 366 -7.95 10.42 17.28
CA GLU A 366 -6.77 10.15 18.10
C GLU A 366 -6.77 10.92 19.43
N ARG A 367 -7.13 12.20 19.38
CA ARG A 367 -7.31 13.00 20.61
C ARG A 367 -8.40 12.42 21.48
N ARG A 368 -9.59 12.18 20.93
CA ARG A 368 -10.74 11.65 21.69
C ARG A 368 -10.43 10.29 22.31
N ALA A 369 -9.71 9.45 21.60
CA ALA A 369 -9.23 8.17 22.09
C ALA A 369 -8.31 8.34 23.31
N ARG A 370 -7.29 9.20 23.23
CA ARG A 370 -6.41 9.52 24.36
C ARG A 370 -7.18 10.06 25.57
N TRP A 371 -8.08 11.02 25.35
CA TRP A 371 -8.92 11.58 26.42
C TRP A 371 -9.80 10.53 27.13
N ARG A 372 -10.14 9.41 26.48
CA ARG A 372 -10.88 8.31 27.11
C ARG A 372 -9.98 7.34 27.89
N GLN A 373 -8.70 7.24 27.54
CA GLN A 373 -7.73 6.37 28.21
C GLN A 373 -7.23 7.01 29.51
N TYR A 374 -7.01 8.32 29.49
CA TYR A 374 -6.83 9.12 30.71
C TYR A 374 -8.17 9.20 31.43
N ASN A 375 -8.46 8.25 32.31
CA ASN A 375 -9.62 8.33 33.21
C ASN A 375 -9.57 9.68 33.94
N PRO A 376 -10.58 10.56 33.75
CA PRO A 376 -10.61 11.87 34.41
C PRO A 376 -10.76 11.77 35.94
N THR A 377 -10.93 10.56 36.48
CA THR A 377 -11.04 10.26 37.91
C THR A 377 -9.74 10.41 38.68
N SER A 378 -8.59 10.60 38.01
CA SER A 378 -7.39 11.09 38.67
C SER A 378 -7.50 12.60 38.82
N THR A 379 -8.34 13.03 39.77
CA THR A 379 -8.44 14.39 40.30
C THR A 379 -7.13 14.74 40.99
N SER A 380 -6.04 14.86 40.22
CA SER A 380 -4.81 15.44 40.72
C SER A 380 -5.10 16.93 40.86
N GLU A 381 -5.25 17.36 42.11
CA GLU A 381 -5.47 18.74 42.57
C GLU A 381 -4.33 19.72 42.20
N LEU A 382 -3.33 19.26 41.43
CA LEU A 382 -2.32 20.12 40.84
C LEU A 382 -2.93 20.81 39.61
N GLY A 383 -3.54 21.97 39.86
CA GLY A 383 -4.07 22.93 38.89
C GLY A 383 -3.02 23.49 37.91
N ILE A 384 -2.29 22.61 37.24
CA ILE A 384 -1.29 22.96 36.23
C ILE A 384 -2.03 23.27 34.93
N CYS A 385 -2.34 24.56 34.82
CA CYS A 385 -2.52 25.37 33.64
C CYS A 385 -2.77 24.63 32.32
N ARG A 386 -4.00 24.78 31.80
CA ARG A 386 -4.26 24.67 30.36
C ARG A 386 -3.16 25.46 29.62
N PRO A 387 -2.44 24.89 28.63
CA PRO A 387 -1.48 25.66 27.86
C PRO A 387 -2.23 26.73 27.06
N ILE A 388 -2.24 27.97 27.59
CA ILE A 388 -2.97 29.14 27.07
C ILE A 388 -2.32 29.69 25.79
N THR A 389 -1.09 29.31 25.48
CA THR A 389 -0.44 29.74 24.24
C THR A 389 -0.92 28.89 23.07
N ARG A 390 -1.86 29.45 22.28
CA ARG A 390 -2.26 28.94 20.96
C ARG A 390 -1.10 29.02 19.98
N CYS A 391 -0.05 28.22 20.18
CA CYS A 391 1.01 28.07 19.21
C CYS A 391 0.38 27.62 17.88
N ALA A 392 0.65 28.37 16.81
CA ALA A 392 0.16 28.05 15.49
C ALA A 392 0.58 26.62 15.12
N ALA A 393 -0.40 25.73 14.99
CA ALA A 393 -0.12 24.33 14.73
C ALA A 393 0.45 24.17 13.32
N SER A 394 1.55 23.42 13.16
CA SER A 394 2.24 23.29 11.87
C SER A 394 1.31 22.69 10.81
N PRO A 395 1.52 22.95 9.51
CA PRO A 395 0.74 22.31 8.45
C PRO A 395 1.15 20.85 8.21
N ALA A 396 2.11 20.30 8.97
CA ALA A 396 2.71 19.01 8.71
C ALA A 396 2.15 17.91 9.62
N PHE A 397 1.88 16.77 9.01
CA PHE A 397 1.35 15.57 9.65
C PHE A 397 2.36 14.44 9.47
N LEU A 398 2.69 13.74 10.55
CA LEU A 398 3.56 12.57 10.53
C LEU A 398 2.70 11.31 10.65
N LEU A 399 2.82 10.43 9.66
CA LEU A 399 2.22 9.10 9.62
C LEU A 399 3.23 8.07 10.14
N ARG A 400 2.82 7.28 11.13
CA ARG A 400 3.64 6.25 11.75
C ARG A 400 3.22 4.84 11.31
N SER A 401 4.18 3.94 11.16
CA SER A 401 3.97 2.50 10.98
C SER A 401 5.15 1.71 11.57
N GLY A 402 4.92 1.16 12.76
CA GLY A 402 5.78 0.19 13.44
C GLY A 402 4.99 -1.03 13.92
N ALA A 403 5.69 -2.01 14.53
CA ALA A 403 5.10 -3.27 14.98
C ALA A 403 3.89 -3.08 15.92
N GLU A 404 3.98 -2.10 16.83
CA GLU A 404 2.93 -1.80 17.79
C GLU A 404 1.77 -1.00 17.18
N THR A 405 2.06 -0.09 16.24
CA THR A 405 0.99 0.61 15.50
C THR A 405 0.16 -0.35 14.65
N VAL A 406 0.81 -1.36 14.04
CA VAL A 406 0.17 -2.37 13.18
C VAL A 406 -0.78 -3.25 13.97
N LEU A 407 -0.44 -3.57 15.22
CA LEU A 407 -1.41 -4.19 16.11
C LEU A 407 -2.66 -3.34 16.15
N ARG A 408 -2.53 -2.06 16.55
CA ARG A 408 -3.64 -1.14 16.73
C ARG A 408 -4.47 -1.01 15.46
N GLU A 409 -3.90 -0.42 14.41
CA GLU A 409 -4.49 -0.37 13.07
C GLU A 409 -3.41 -0.22 11.99
N ASP A 410 -3.66 -0.83 10.84
CA ASP A 410 -2.72 -0.87 9.73
C ASP A 410 -2.74 0.41 8.89
N THR A 411 -1.67 1.23 8.98
CA THR A 411 -1.44 2.46 8.21
C THR A 411 -0.70 2.25 6.89
N VAL A 412 -0.13 1.06 6.67
CA VAL A 412 0.69 0.74 5.49
C VAL A 412 -0.06 0.94 4.16
N PRO A 413 -1.36 0.60 4.01
CA PRO A 413 -2.09 0.86 2.79
C PRO A 413 -2.07 2.35 2.35
N ILE A 414 -2.12 3.28 3.30
CA ILE A 414 -2.01 4.73 3.01
C ILE A 414 -0.61 5.06 2.51
N ALA A 415 0.43 4.55 3.18
CA ALA A 415 1.81 4.75 2.77
C ALA A 415 2.08 4.21 1.36
N ILE A 416 1.56 3.01 1.03
CA ILE A 416 1.64 2.42 -0.32
C ILE A 416 0.91 3.32 -1.33
N ALA A 417 -0.30 3.81 -1.01
CA ALA A 417 -1.03 4.70 -1.90
C ALA A 417 -0.26 6.01 -2.18
N LEU A 418 0.34 6.61 -1.16
CA LEU A 418 1.21 7.80 -1.30
C LEU A 418 2.45 7.49 -2.13
N TRP A 419 3.10 6.35 -1.92
CA TRP A 419 4.24 5.89 -2.70
C TRP A 419 3.88 5.69 -4.17
N ARG A 420 2.74 5.08 -4.47
CA ARG A 420 2.26 4.90 -5.85
C ARG A 420 1.95 6.23 -6.53
N LEU A 421 1.33 7.17 -5.80
CA LEU A 421 1.10 8.53 -6.30
C LEU A 421 2.43 9.25 -6.59
N ARG A 422 3.41 9.12 -5.71
CA ARG A 422 4.76 9.65 -5.92
C ARG A 422 5.46 9.04 -7.12
N MET A 423 5.40 7.72 -7.28
CA MET A 423 6.00 7.06 -8.46
C MET A 423 5.34 7.53 -9.75
N TRP A 424 4.03 7.81 -9.70
CA TRP A 424 3.28 8.31 -10.85
C TRP A 424 3.66 9.75 -11.23
N GLU A 425 3.67 10.67 -10.25
CA GLU A 425 3.87 12.11 -10.45
C GLU A 425 5.35 12.56 -10.38
N GLY A 426 6.24 11.73 -9.84
CA GLY A 426 7.65 12.06 -9.63
C GLY A 426 8.40 12.35 -10.93
N ASP A 427 9.45 13.17 -10.82
CA ASP A 427 10.25 13.62 -11.95
C ASP A 427 10.81 12.47 -12.78
N SER A 428 10.99 12.72 -14.07
CA SER A 428 11.58 11.78 -15.00
C SER A 428 12.94 11.33 -14.47
N TRP A 429 13.16 10.01 -14.46
CA TRP A 429 14.42 9.38 -14.03
C TRP A 429 15.59 9.67 -15.01
N GLU A 430 15.42 10.68 -15.87
CA GLU A 430 16.31 11.08 -16.95
C GLU A 430 17.66 11.57 -16.44
N ARG A 431 17.76 12.02 -15.18
CA ARG A 431 19.03 12.44 -14.57
C ARG A 431 19.90 11.30 -14.03
N GLY A 432 19.53 10.03 -14.23
CA GLY A 432 20.32 8.88 -13.74
C GLY A 432 20.30 8.69 -12.21
N GLU A 433 19.90 9.72 -11.45
CA GLU A 433 19.53 9.68 -10.03
C GLU A 433 18.17 8.99 -9.86
N GLY A 434 18.14 7.70 -10.13
CA GLY A 434 16.88 6.96 -10.22
C GLY A 434 17.12 5.61 -10.83
N MET A 435 18.01 4.79 -10.26
CA MET A 435 17.89 3.34 -10.51
C MET A 435 16.83 2.80 -9.55
N TRP A 436 16.27 1.62 -9.84
CA TRP A 436 15.40 0.94 -8.87
C TRP A 436 16.11 0.76 -7.52
N ALA A 437 17.44 0.68 -7.54
CA ALA A 437 18.32 0.64 -6.38
C ALA A 437 18.34 1.93 -5.55
N THR A 438 17.95 3.10 -6.08
CA THR A 438 17.88 4.35 -5.30
C THR A 438 16.50 4.60 -4.69
N ILE A 439 15.50 3.75 -5.00
CA ILE A 439 14.22 3.73 -4.28
C ILE A 439 14.36 2.95 -2.96
N LEU A 440 15.17 1.88 -2.97
CA LEU A 440 15.51 1.08 -1.80
C LEU A 440 16.66 1.74 -1.04
#